data_AF-A0A2M7MGB1-F1
#
_entry.id   AF-A0A2M7MGB1-F1
#
_cell.length_a   1.000
_cell.length_b   1.000
_cell.length_c   1.000
_cell.angle_alpha   90.00
_cell.angle_beta   90.00
_cell.angle_gamma   90.00
#
_symmetry.space_group_name_H-M   'P 1'
#
loop_
_entity.id
_entity.type
_entity.pdbx_description
1 polymer ?
#
loop_
_entity_poly.entity_id
_entity_poly.type
_entity_poly.pdbx_seq_one_letter_code
_entity_poly.pdbx_strand_id
1 'polypeptide(L)'
;MDKIQSLFAKSNLSTDAQNELFKVLKLLPLAELNELCDFLKIHPEWIIKLYDNYQSKKQAADKADPKLWQKILEQEEKMIKEME
;
A
#
# COMPACT_ATOMS: atom_id res chain seq x y z
N MET A 1 -5.24 -2.56 16.64
CA MET A 1 -5.25 -3.36 15.39
C MET A 1 -6.54 -3.19 14.60
N ASP A 2 -7.70 -2.99 15.24
CA ASP A 2 -9.00 -2.85 14.54
C ASP A 2 -9.14 -1.63 13.61
N LYS A 3 -8.34 -0.58 13.83
CA LYS A 3 -8.46 0.68 13.07
C LYS A 3 -8.15 0.51 11.58
N ILE A 4 -7.07 -0.18 11.24
CA ILE A 4 -6.65 -0.34 9.84
C ILE A 4 -7.56 -1.30 9.07
N GLN A 5 -8.02 -2.36 9.74
CA GLN A 5 -8.96 -3.32 9.16
C GLN A 5 -10.31 -2.63 8.87
N SER A 6 -10.74 -1.74 9.76
CA SER A 6 -11.93 -0.90 9.54
C SER A 6 -11.75 0.11 8.40
N LEU A 7 -10.53 0.62 8.16
CA LEU A 7 -10.23 1.49 7.02
C LEU A 7 -10.31 0.71 5.71
N PHE A 8 -9.75 -0.51 5.67
CA PHE A 8 -9.76 -1.35 4.47
C PHE A 8 -11.16 -1.86 4.14
N ALA A 9 -11.98 -2.17 5.14
CA ALA A 9 -13.37 -2.57 4.93
C ALA A 9 -14.22 -1.49 4.24
N LYS A 10 -13.81 -0.21 4.30
CA LYS A 10 -14.47 0.90 3.61
C LYS A 10 -13.92 1.16 2.21
N SER A 11 -12.87 0.46 1.81
CA SER A 11 -12.27 0.59 0.47
C SER A 11 -12.98 -0.30 -0.55
N ASN A 12 -12.77 -0.02 -1.83
CA ASN A 12 -13.28 -0.85 -2.94
C ASN A 12 -12.43 -2.12 -3.18
N LEU A 13 -11.49 -2.45 -2.29
CA LEU A 13 -10.71 -3.68 -2.40
C LEU A 13 -11.56 -4.91 -2.07
N SER A 14 -11.30 -6.03 -2.75
CA SER A 14 -11.89 -7.32 -2.38
C SER A 14 -11.41 -7.76 -0.99
N THR A 15 -12.18 -8.62 -0.32
CA THR A 15 -11.80 -9.16 1.00
C THR A 15 -10.41 -9.82 0.99
N ASP A 16 -10.05 -10.51 -0.10
CA ASP A 16 -8.73 -11.12 -0.24
C ASP A 16 -7.62 -10.08 -0.36
N ALA A 17 -7.84 -9.02 -1.15
CA ALA A 17 -6.90 -7.90 -1.28
C ALA A 17 -6.71 -7.16 0.04
N GLN A 18 -7.80 -6.92 0.79
CA GLN A 18 -7.75 -6.31 2.12
C GLN A 18 -6.94 -7.17 3.10
N ASN A 19 -7.16 -8.49 3.08
CA ASN A 19 -6.43 -9.43 3.94
C ASN A 19 -4.94 -9.52 3.59
N GLU A 20 -4.61 -9.49 2.30
CA GLU A 20 -3.22 -9.51 1.86
C GLU A 20 -2.49 -8.24 2.29
N LEU A 21 -3.07 -7.07 2.01
CA LEU A 21 -2.50 -5.79 2.43
C LEU A 21 -2.35 -5.71 3.95
N PHE A 22 -3.36 -6.19 4.70
CA PHE A 22 -3.31 -6.24 6.15
C PHE A 22 -2.14 -7.09 6.67
N LYS A 23 -1.88 -8.27 6.08
CA LYS A 23 -0.77 -9.14 6.48
C LYS A 23 0.57 -8.44 6.34
N VAL A 24 0.77 -7.69 5.26
CA VAL A 24 2.02 -6.97 5.00
C VAL A 24 2.18 -5.82 5.97
N LEU A 25 1.13 -5.01 6.17
CA LEU A 25 1.21 -3.83 7.03
C LEU A 25 1.31 -4.18 8.52
N LYS A 26 0.90 -5.39 8.91
CA LYS A 26 1.11 -5.90 10.28
C LYS A 26 2.58 -6.11 10.63
N LEU A 27 3.48 -6.10 9.64
CA LEU A 27 4.92 -6.20 9.84
C LEU A 27 5.55 -4.84 10.17
N LEU A 28 4.84 -3.73 9.97
CA LEU A 28 5.34 -2.40 10.30
C LEU A 28 5.42 -2.21 11.83
N PRO A 29 6.42 -1.45 12.31
CA PRO A 29 6.43 -0.96 13.69
C PRO A 29 5.12 -0.25 14.04
N LEU A 30 4.67 -0.38 15.29
CA LEU A 30 3.38 0.17 15.72
C LEU A 30 3.25 1.68 15.51
N ALA A 31 4.35 2.43 15.65
CA ALA A 31 4.38 3.88 15.41
C ALA A 31 4.06 4.21 13.95
N GLU A 32 4.79 3.60 13.01
CA GLU A 32 4.57 3.76 11.56
C GLU A 32 3.18 3.30 11.13
N LEU A 33 2.68 2.20 11.71
CA LEU A 33 1.34 1.71 11.43
C LEU A 33 0.27 2.73 11.87
N ASN A 34 0.46 3.41 13.01
CA ASN A 34 -0.47 4.43 13.48
C ASN A 34 -0.43 5.68 12.58
N GLU A 35 0.75 6.14 12.19
CA GLU A 35 0.92 7.26 11.25
C GLU A 35 0.25 6.95 9.91
N LEU A 36 0.45 5.74 9.38
CA LEU A 36 -0.22 5.28 8.17
C LEU A 36 -1.75 5.25 8.35
N CYS A 37 -2.26 4.80 9.50
CA CYS A 37 -3.69 4.82 9.76
C CYS A 37 -4.26 6.24 9.77
N ASP A 38 -3.52 7.21 10.31
CA ASP A 38 -3.97 8.60 10.35
C ASP A 38 -3.91 9.24 8.96
N PHE A 39 -2.87 8.95 8.18
CA PHE A 39 -2.79 9.34 6.76
C PHE A 39 -3.96 8.79 5.95
N LEU A 40 -4.26 7.49 6.06
CA LEU A 40 -5.32 6.83 5.28
C LEU A 40 -6.75 7.23 5.70
N LYS A 41 -6.93 7.82 6.90
CA LYS A 41 -8.21 8.46 7.25
C LYS A 41 -8.45 9.74 6.47
N ILE A 42 -7.39 10.51 6.24
CA ILE A 42 -7.44 11.77 5.52
C ILE A 42 -7.49 11.50 4.01
N HIS A 43 -6.76 10.48 3.56
CA HIS A 43 -6.54 10.14 2.16
C HIS A 43 -6.91 8.68 1.86
N PRO A 44 -8.20 8.28 1.95
CA PRO A 44 -8.62 6.90 1.77
C PRO A 44 -8.38 6.33 0.36
N GLU A 45 -8.27 7.19 -0.66
CA GLU A 45 -7.93 6.80 -2.04
C GLU A 45 -6.56 6.13 -2.14
N TRP A 46 -5.67 6.39 -1.18
CA TRP A 46 -4.34 5.77 -1.13
C TRP A 46 -4.37 4.30 -0.75
N ILE A 47 -5.46 3.79 -0.18
CA ILE A 47 -5.59 2.35 0.12
C ILE A 47 -5.43 1.53 -1.17
N ILE A 48 -6.06 1.98 -2.26
CA ILE A 48 -5.96 1.32 -3.56
C ILE A 48 -4.56 1.48 -4.14
N LYS A 49 -4.01 2.71 -4.11
CA LYS A 49 -2.65 3.00 -4.60
C LYS A 49 -1.59 2.14 -3.90
N LEU A 50 -1.69 1.98 -2.57
CA LEU A 50 -0.80 1.13 -1.79
C LEU A 50 -0.91 -0.33 -2.20
N TYR A 51 -2.13 -0.82 -2.41
CA TYR A 51 -2.35 -2.19 -2.85
C TYR A 51 -1.79 -2.44 -4.26
N ASP A 52 -2.02 -1.53 -5.20
CA ASP A 52 -1.51 -1.65 -6.57
C ASP A 52 0.02 -1.60 -6.62
N ASN A 53 0.62 -0.72 -5.80
CA ASN A 53 2.07 -0.65 -5.63
C ASN A 53 2.63 -1.98 -5.07
N TYR A 54 1.99 -2.50 -4.03
CA TYR A 54 2.35 -3.79 -3.44
C TYR A 54 2.27 -4.93 -4.47
N GLN A 55 1.17 -5.03 -5.23
CA GLN A 55 1.02 -6.05 -6.28
C GLN A 55 2.11 -5.94 -7.35
N SER A 56 2.45 -4.71 -7.76
CA SER A 56 3.51 -4.47 -8.75
C SER A 56 4.87 -4.93 -8.23
N LYS A 57 5.20 -4.62 -6.97
CA LYS A 57 6.44 -5.07 -6.31
C LYS A 57 6.48 -6.58 -6.14
N LYS A 58 5.37 -7.20 -5.75
CA LYS A 58 5.24 -8.66 -5.64
C LYS A 58 5.52 -9.33 -6.98
N GLN A 59 4.91 -8.84 -8.08
CA GLN A 59 5.17 -9.36 -9.42
C GLN A 59 6.63 -9.18 -9.87
N ALA A 60 7.25 -8.04 -9.53
CA ALA A 60 8.65 -7.79 -9.83
C ALA A 60 9.60 -8.72 -9.05
N ALA A 61 9.27 -9.00 -7.79
CA ALA A 61 9.98 -9.97 -6.97
C ALA A 61 9.85 -11.40 -7.54
N ASP A 62 8.63 -11.83 -7.86
CA ASP A 62 8.35 -13.18 -8.39
C ASP A 62 9.05 -13.44 -9.72
N LYS A 63 9.18 -12.41 -10.57
CA LYS A 63 9.83 -12.51 -11.90
C LYS A 63 11.32 -12.21 -11.88
N ALA A 64 11.87 -11.76 -10.75
CA ALA A 64 13.22 -11.20 -10.65
C ALA A 64 13.51 -10.18 -11.78
N ASP A 65 12.54 -9.31 -12.09
CA ASP A 65 12.62 -8.38 -13.22
C ASP A 65 13.15 -6.99 -12.78
N PRO A 66 14.44 -6.68 -12.99
CA PRO A 66 15.02 -5.40 -12.57
C PRO A 66 14.45 -4.20 -13.33
N LYS A 67 13.94 -4.37 -14.56
CA LYS A 67 13.32 -3.27 -15.32
C LYS A 67 11.97 -2.91 -14.74
N LEU A 68 11.21 -3.91 -14.26
CA LEU A 68 9.95 -3.65 -13.58
C LEU A 68 10.17 -2.90 -12.26
N TRP A 69 11.22 -3.26 -11.50
CA TRP A 69 11.63 -2.51 -10.30
C TRP A 69 11.94 -1.06 -10.60
N GLN A 70 12.71 -0.78 -11.66
CA GLN A 70 13.03 0.59 -12.04
C GLN A 70 11.76 1.40 -12.37
N LYS A 71 10.81 0.81 -13.10
CA LYS A 71 9.53 1.47 -13.39
C LYS A 71 8.69 1.75 -12.15
N ILE A 72 8.67 0.82 -11.19
CA ILE A 72 7.95 1.01 -9.91
C ILE A 72 8.54 2.20 -9.17
N LEU A 73 9.87 2.29 -9.06
CA LEU A 73 10.54 3.40 -8.37
C LEU A 73 10.27 4.75 -9.06
N GLU A 74 10.31 4.80 -10.39
CA GLU A 74 9.97 6.02 -11.15
C GLU A 74 8.51 6.46 -10.94
N GLN A 75 7.58 5.51 -10.77
CA GLN A 75 6.18 5.80 -10.46
C GLN A 75 6.01 6.32 -9.04
N GLU A 76 6.71 5.74 -8.06
CA GLU A 76 6.69 6.21 -6.67
C GLU A 76 7.24 7.63 -6.56
N GLU A 77 8.33 7.93 -7.25
CA GLU A 77 8.91 9.27 -7.25
C GLU A 77 7.91 10.31 -7.80
N LYS A 78 7.17 9.98 -8.86
CA LYS A 78 6.13 10.86 -9.40
C LYS A 78 4.98 11.05 -8.42
N MET A 79 4.52 9.96 -7.79
CA MET A 79 3.45 10.03 -6.79
C MET A 79 3.81 10.94 -5.61
N ILE A 80 5.05 10.87 -5.13
CA ILE A 80 5.53 11.73 -4.05
C ILE A 80 5.53 13.20 -4.48
N LYS A 81 6.02 13.50 -5.70
CA LYS A 81 6.03 14.87 -6.24
C LYS A 81 4.62 15.44 -6.45
N GLU A 82 3.63 14.60 -6.74
CA GLU A 82 2.23 15.03 -6.85
C GLU A 82 1.57 15.34 -5.49
N MET A 83 2.21 14.96 -4.37
CA MET A 83 1.76 15.24 -3.01
C MET A 83 2.37 16.50 -2.41
N GLU A 84 3.47 17.01 -2.98
CA GLU A 84 4.15 18.26 -2.59
C GLU A 84 3.50 19.49 -3.24
#